data_AF-A0A673T9M9-F1
#
_entry.id   AF-A0A673T9M9-F1
#
_cell.length_a   1.000
_cell.length_b   1.000
_cell.length_c   1.000
_cell.angle_alpha   90.00
_cell.angle_beta   90.00
_cell.angle_gamma   90.00
#
_symmetry.space_group_name_H-M   'P 1'
#
loop_
_entity.id
_entity.type
_entity.pdbx_description
1 polymer ?
#
loop_
_entity_poly.entity_id
_entity_poly.type
_entity_poly.pdbx_seq_one_letter_code
_entity_poly.pdbx_strand_id
1 'polypeptide(L)'
;MAAWSERLAGVRGVLLDISGVLLDGGKDGGVPIPGSVEALARLKRSQLKVRFCTNESQVSRKDLVGLLRHMGFDISEGEVTSPAPAACLVLKERGLRPHLLVSDGVRSEFHRIDTSKPNCVVIADAGESFSYQNVNKAFQVLMELENPVLISLGKGRYYKQTSGLMLDVGAYMKALEYACGIEAQVVGKPAPEFFQSALREMGLEAHEAIMIGDDIVGDVGGAQSCGMRAVQVRTGKFRAEHLARGRAATWGCF
;
A
#
# COMPACT_ATOMS: atom_id res chain seq x y z
N MET A 1 -26.63 -18.85 1.77
CA MET A 1 -25.44 -18.02 2.07
C MET A 1 -24.82 -18.56 3.34
N ALA A 2 -23.52 -18.91 3.34
CA ALA A 2 -22.82 -19.33 4.56
C ALA A 2 -22.89 -18.24 5.64
N ALA A 3 -23.02 -18.65 6.91
CA ALA A 3 -23.11 -17.73 8.05
C ALA A 3 -21.76 -17.02 8.29
N TRP A 4 -21.78 -15.84 8.93
CA TRP A 4 -20.56 -15.10 9.25
C TRP A 4 -19.60 -15.89 10.15
N SER A 5 -20.14 -16.68 11.09
CA SER A 5 -19.35 -17.56 11.95
C SER A 5 -18.54 -18.59 11.15
N GLU A 6 -19.12 -19.14 10.10
CA GLU A 6 -18.47 -20.12 9.22
C GLU A 6 -17.38 -19.44 8.36
N ARG A 7 -17.68 -18.27 7.78
CA ARG A 7 -16.72 -17.52 6.94
C ARG A 7 -15.49 -17.05 7.73
N LEU A 8 -15.69 -16.68 8.99
CA LEU A 8 -14.64 -16.16 9.87
C LEU A 8 -14.01 -17.25 10.76
N ALA A 9 -14.45 -18.51 10.64
CA ALA A 9 -13.94 -19.61 11.45
C ALA A 9 -12.41 -19.76 11.29
N GLY A 10 -11.68 -19.84 12.40
CA GLY A 10 -10.23 -20.02 12.39
C GLY A 10 -9.42 -18.77 11.98
N VAL A 11 -10.02 -17.59 11.85
CA VAL A 11 -9.24 -16.34 11.73
C VAL A 11 -8.52 -16.08 13.05
N ARG A 12 -7.20 -15.89 12.99
CA ARG A 12 -6.32 -15.56 14.11
C ARG A 12 -5.64 -14.20 13.95
N GLY A 13 -5.70 -13.60 12.76
CA GLY A 13 -5.11 -12.29 12.50
C GLY A 13 -5.85 -11.47 11.46
N VAL A 14 -5.71 -10.16 11.58
CA VAL A 14 -6.31 -9.16 10.70
C VAL A 14 -5.22 -8.28 10.12
N LEU A 15 -5.19 -8.19 8.79
CA LEU A 15 -4.45 -7.16 8.07
C LEU A 15 -5.44 -6.04 7.75
N LEU A 16 -5.08 -4.81 8.12
CA LEU A 16 -5.91 -3.63 7.91
C LEU A 16 -5.23 -2.70 6.92
N ASP A 17 -5.92 -2.31 5.85
CA ASP A 17 -5.54 -1.08 5.16
C ASP A 17 -5.78 0.14 6.06
N ILE A 18 -5.19 1.27 5.70
CA ILE A 18 -5.28 2.52 6.46
C ILE A 18 -6.22 3.49 5.73
N SER A 19 -5.84 3.91 4.53
CA SER A 19 -6.60 4.90 3.75
C SER A 19 -7.91 4.28 3.24
N GLY A 20 -9.03 4.93 3.50
CA GLY A 20 -10.36 4.42 3.16
C GLY A 20 -10.91 3.34 4.09
N VAL A 21 -10.14 2.88 5.08
CA VAL A 21 -10.58 1.91 6.11
C VAL A 21 -10.55 2.52 7.52
N LEU A 22 -9.41 3.08 7.92
CA LEU A 22 -9.25 3.76 9.20
C LEU A 22 -9.44 5.27 9.05
N LEU A 23 -8.93 5.82 7.94
CA LEU A 23 -8.75 7.24 7.71
C LEU A 23 -9.24 7.61 6.31
N ASP A 24 -10.05 8.65 6.20
CA ASP A 24 -10.31 9.28 4.91
C ASP A 24 -9.28 10.40 4.69
N GLY A 25 -8.58 10.34 3.56
CA GLY A 25 -7.54 11.32 3.22
C GLY A 25 -8.12 12.73 3.02
N GLY A 26 -7.34 13.75 3.40
CA GLY A 26 -7.75 15.15 3.27
C GLY A 26 -6.61 16.10 3.61
N LYS A 27 -6.91 17.40 3.64
CA LYS A 27 -5.97 18.42 4.12
C LYS A 27 -5.50 18.07 5.54
N ASP A 28 -4.23 18.33 5.82
CA ASP A 28 -3.59 18.10 7.13
C ASP A 28 -3.63 16.64 7.64
N GLY A 29 -3.62 15.67 6.71
CA GLY A 29 -3.53 14.25 7.04
C GLY A 29 -4.88 13.54 7.14
N GLY A 30 -6.01 14.22 6.95
CA GLY A 30 -7.33 13.58 6.86
C GLY A 30 -8.07 13.43 8.18
N VAL A 31 -9.14 12.62 8.18
CA VAL A 31 -10.04 12.43 9.33
C VAL A 31 -10.34 10.96 9.58
N PRO A 32 -10.43 10.51 10.85
CA PRO A 32 -10.82 9.15 11.17
C PRO A 32 -12.20 8.83 10.60
N ILE A 33 -12.31 7.67 9.96
CA ILE A 33 -13.60 7.13 9.54
C ILE A 33 -14.45 6.86 10.78
N PRO A 34 -15.72 7.28 10.83
CA PRO A 34 -16.57 7.08 12.02
C PRO A 34 -16.56 5.62 12.52
N GLY A 35 -16.22 5.45 13.80
CA GLY A 35 -16.14 4.14 14.46
C GLY A 35 -14.82 3.37 14.26
N SER A 36 -13.90 3.82 13.39
CA SER A 36 -12.66 3.08 13.10
C SER A 36 -11.71 3.03 14.31
N VAL A 37 -11.62 4.11 15.09
CA VAL A 37 -10.82 4.18 16.32
C VAL A 37 -11.31 3.14 17.34
N GLU A 38 -12.61 3.09 17.59
CA GLU A 38 -13.21 2.12 18.51
C GLU A 38 -13.06 0.68 17.98
N ALA A 39 -13.24 0.47 16.68
CA ALA A 39 -13.07 -0.83 16.05
C ALA A 39 -11.64 -1.36 16.20
N LEU A 40 -10.62 -0.53 15.98
CA LEU A 40 -9.23 -0.91 16.21
C LEU A 40 -9.00 -1.23 17.69
N ALA A 41 -9.50 -0.40 18.60
CA ALA A 41 -9.35 -0.64 20.04
C ALA A 41 -9.99 -1.98 20.47
N ARG A 42 -11.12 -2.35 19.87
CA ARG A 42 -11.74 -3.68 20.09
C ARG A 42 -10.90 -4.81 19.53
N LEU A 43 -10.31 -4.66 18.34
CA LEU A 43 -9.39 -5.66 17.78
C LEU A 43 -8.15 -5.84 18.68
N LYS A 44 -7.53 -4.75 19.14
CA LYS A 44 -6.36 -4.79 20.05
C LYS A 44 -6.66 -5.45 21.40
N ARG A 45 -7.89 -5.33 21.93
CA ARG A 45 -8.33 -6.01 23.16
C ARG A 45 -8.66 -7.50 22.95
N SER A 46 -8.76 -7.95 21.70
CA SER A 46 -9.05 -9.35 21.39
C SER A 46 -7.77 -10.20 21.36
N GLN A 47 -7.90 -11.49 21.10
CA GLN A 47 -6.77 -12.40 20.87
C GLN A 47 -6.26 -12.36 19.42
N LEU A 48 -6.86 -11.56 18.54
CA LEU A 48 -6.45 -11.44 17.15
C LEU A 48 -5.16 -10.63 17.04
N LYS A 49 -4.21 -11.14 16.26
CA LYS A 49 -3.05 -10.35 15.85
C LYS A 49 -3.50 -9.28 14.85
N VAL A 50 -2.98 -8.07 14.96
CA VAL A 50 -3.32 -6.96 14.07
C VAL A 50 -2.06 -6.45 13.39
N ARG A 51 -2.10 -6.31 12.06
CA ARG A 51 -1.05 -5.70 11.25
C ARG A 51 -1.67 -4.67 10.33
N PHE A 52 -1.01 -3.53 10.15
CA PHE A 52 -1.44 -2.54 9.17
C PHE A 52 -0.68 -2.79 7.88
N CYS A 53 -1.41 -2.98 6.78
CA CYS A 53 -0.85 -3.30 5.46
C CYS A 53 -1.30 -2.20 4.49
N THR A 54 -0.43 -1.23 4.26
CA THR A 54 -0.73 -0.01 3.51
C THR A 54 0.19 0.15 2.30
N ASN A 55 -0.29 0.85 1.26
CA ASN A 55 0.54 1.35 0.17
C ASN A 55 0.92 2.83 0.35
N GLU A 56 0.70 3.39 1.55
CA GLU A 56 1.13 4.75 1.88
C GLU A 56 2.62 4.94 1.54
N SER A 57 2.90 5.96 0.74
CA SER A 57 4.23 6.25 0.20
C SER A 57 4.49 7.74 -0.02
N GLN A 58 3.59 8.62 0.43
CA GLN A 58 3.80 10.06 0.51
C GLN A 58 4.50 10.49 1.81
N VAL A 59 4.38 9.71 2.88
CA VAL A 59 4.99 10.01 4.19
C VAL A 59 5.73 8.80 4.74
N SER A 60 6.68 9.05 5.64
CA SER A 60 7.36 7.97 6.37
C SER A 60 6.41 7.21 7.29
N ARG A 61 6.73 5.96 7.64
CA ARG A 61 5.95 5.19 8.62
C ARG A 61 5.86 5.90 9.96
N LYS A 62 6.96 6.53 10.38
CA LYS A 62 7.02 7.31 11.62
C LYS A 62 5.99 8.43 11.61
N ASP A 63 5.93 9.20 10.52
CA ASP A 63 5.01 10.33 10.42
C ASP A 63 3.55 9.87 10.29
N LEU A 64 3.30 8.81 9.51
CA LEU A 64 1.98 8.17 9.41
C LEU A 64 1.48 7.68 10.77
N VAL A 65 2.33 6.97 11.52
CA VAL A 65 1.99 6.47 12.86
C VAL A 65 1.78 7.63 13.84
N GLY A 66 2.61 8.67 13.77
CA GLY A 66 2.46 9.89 14.57
C GLY A 66 1.10 10.55 14.34
N LEU A 67 0.70 10.70 13.08
CA LEU A 67 -0.60 11.24 12.67
C LEU A 67 -1.76 10.39 13.22
N LEU A 68 -1.73 9.07 13.01
CA LEU A 68 -2.77 8.17 13.48
C LEU A 68 -2.86 8.15 15.02
N ARG A 69 -1.74 8.20 15.73
CA ARG A 69 -1.74 8.33 17.19
C ARG A 69 -2.37 9.62 17.66
N HIS A 70 -2.09 10.74 16.99
CA HIS A 70 -2.71 12.03 17.31
C HIS A 70 -4.24 11.98 17.14
N MET A 71 -4.73 11.13 16.25
CA MET A 71 -6.15 10.87 16.02
C MET A 71 -6.77 9.82 16.96
N GLY A 72 -6.01 9.29 17.92
CA GLY A 72 -6.48 8.36 18.94
C GLY A 72 -6.34 6.87 18.57
N PHE A 73 -5.67 6.53 17.47
CA PHE A 73 -5.39 5.13 17.14
C PHE A 73 -4.25 4.56 18.00
N ASP A 74 -4.47 3.38 18.57
CA ASP A 74 -3.42 2.56 19.20
C ASP A 74 -2.65 1.78 18.12
N ILE A 75 -1.54 2.37 17.67
CA ILE A 75 -0.70 1.86 16.58
C ILE A 75 0.77 2.13 16.87
N SER A 76 1.68 1.30 16.37
CA SER A 76 3.12 1.55 16.39
C SER A 76 3.79 1.27 15.05
N GLU A 77 4.96 1.87 14.79
CA GLU A 77 5.73 1.66 13.55
C GLU A 77 6.04 0.18 13.30
N GLY A 78 6.29 -0.58 14.36
CA GLY A 78 6.57 -2.01 14.30
C GLY A 78 5.38 -2.85 13.83
N GLU A 79 4.17 -2.29 13.75
CA GLU A 79 2.94 -2.95 13.29
C GLU A 79 2.56 -2.60 11.85
N VAL A 80 3.30 -1.68 11.22
CA VAL A 80 3.01 -1.16 9.88
C VAL A 80 3.93 -1.77 8.84
N THR A 81 3.33 -2.52 7.93
CA THR A 81 3.96 -2.97 6.68
C THR A 81 3.63 -1.96 5.59
N SER A 82 4.63 -1.22 5.11
CA SER A 82 4.52 -0.23 4.02
C SER A 82 5.53 -0.52 2.89
N PRO A 83 5.37 0.05 1.69
CA PRO A 83 6.20 -0.32 0.53
C PRO A 83 7.65 0.17 0.60
N ALA A 84 7.91 1.35 1.16
CA ALA A 84 9.26 1.95 1.15
C ALA A 84 10.32 1.09 1.86
N PRO A 85 10.07 0.53 3.07
CA PRO A 85 11.00 -0.41 3.72
C PRO A 85 11.20 -1.69 2.92
N ALA A 86 10.14 -2.24 2.31
CA ALA A 86 10.23 -3.42 1.47
C ALA A 86 11.09 -3.15 0.22
N ALA A 87 10.94 -1.98 -0.41
CA ALA A 87 11.79 -1.57 -1.52
C ALA A 87 13.24 -1.37 -1.07
N CYS A 88 13.49 -0.81 0.11
CA CYS A 88 14.84 -0.69 0.67
C CYS A 88 15.54 -2.04 0.85
N LEU A 89 14.81 -3.11 1.19
CA LEU A 89 15.37 -4.47 1.25
C LEU A 89 15.76 -4.95 -0.14
N VAL A 90 14.87 -4.83 -1.13
CA VAL A 90 15.15 -5.19 -2.53
C VAL A 90 16.37 -4.43 -3.07
N LEU A 91 16.45 -3.13 -2.78
CA LEU A 91 17.57 -2.29 -3.21
C LEU A 91 18.90 -2.77 -2.63
N LYS A 92 18.93 -3.09 -1.33
CA LYS A 92 20.14 -3.59 -0.66
C LYS A 92 20.56 -4.96 -1.17
N GLU A 93 19.62 -5.90 -1.27
CA GLU A 93 19.88 -7.28 -1.72
C GLU A 93 20.45 -7.32 -3.13
N ARG A 94 20.03 -6.39 -4.00
CA ARG A 94 20.43 -6.33 -5.40
C ARG A 94 21.53 -5.31 -5.70
N GLY A 95 22.04 -4.60 -4.69
CA GLY A 95 23.06 -3.55 -4.88
C GLY A 95 22.58 -2.39 -5.75
N LEU A 96 21.28 -2.07 -5.69
CA LEU A 96 20.66 -0.99 -6.45
C LEU A 96 20.75 0.34 -5.70
N ARG A 97 21.02 1.41 -6.45
CA ARG A 97 21.08 2.81 -6.03
C ARG A 97 20.02 3.59 -6.79
N PRO A 98 18.94 4.05 -6.13
CA PRO A 98 17.82 4.62 -6.84
C PRO A 98 17.96 6.12 -7.10
N HIS A 99 17.51 6.55 -8.27
CA HIS A 99 16.95 7.88 -8.42
C HIS A 99 15.53 7.87 -7.84
N LEU A 100 15.28 8.72 -6.83
CA LEU A 100 14.02 8.74 -6.09
C LEU A 100 13.04 9.76 -6.70
N LEU A 101 12.01 9.26 -7.39
CA LEU A 101 10.82 10.01 -7.79
C LEU A 101 9.71 9.78 -6.75
N VAL A 102 9.87 10.43 -5.60
CA VAL A 102 9.03 10.25 -4.42
C VAL A 102 8.73 11.62 -3.79
N SER A 103 7.70 11.70 -2.94
CA SER A 103 7.45 12.91 -2.13
C SER A 103 8.60 13.15 -1.12
N ASP A 104 8.75 14.38 -0.65
CA ASP A 104 9.75 14.68 0.38
C ASP A 104 9.45 13.99 1.72
N GLY A 105 8.17 13.78 2.04
CA GLY A 105 7.73 13.16 3.30
C GLY A 105 8.18 11.71 3.49
N VAL A 106 8.39 10.96 2.41
CA VAL A 106 8.86 9.55 2.49
C VAL A 106 10.37 9.41 2.36
N ARG A 107 11.10 10.47 1.98
CA ARG A 107 12.57 10.40 1.73
C ARG A 107 13.35 9.87 2.92
N SER A 108 12.89 10.12 4.15
CA SER A 108 13.52 9.63 5.37
C SER A 108 13.56 8.11 5.47
N GLU A 109 12.65 7.36 4.82
CA GLU A 109 12.71 5.89 4.75
C GLU A 109 13.93 5.39 3.96
N PHE A 110 14.45 6.21 3.04
CA PHE A 110 15.58 5.89 2.17
C PHE A 110 16.93 6.40 2.69
N HIS A 111 17.01 6.97 3.91
CA HIS A 111 18.23 7.61 4.44
C HIS A 111 19.47 6.69 4.51
N ARG A 112 19.29 5.36 4.51
CA ARG A 112 20.37 4.36 4.53
C ARG A 112 20.67 3.76 3.16
N ILE A 113 20.04 4.27 2.11
CA ILE A 113 20.23 3.81 0.73
C ILE A 113 21.13 4.82 0.02
N ASP A 114 22.19 4.34 -0.62
CA ASP A 114 23.01 5.17 -1.49
C ASP A 114 22.22 5.52 -2.76
N THR A 115 22.06 6.82 -3.02
CA THR A 115 21.36 7.36 -4.20
C THR A 115 22.32 7.99 -5.20
N SER A 116 23.63 7.93 -4.94
CA SER A 116 24.65 8.43 -5.86
C SER A 116 24.80 7.51 -7.07
N LYS A 117 25.09 8.09 -8.24
CA LYS A 117 25.26 7.36 -9.51
C LYS A 117 24.16 6.29 -9.71
N PRO A 118 22.90 6.74 -9.85
CA PRO A 118 21.74 5.85 -9.79
C PRO A 118 21.79 4.80 -10.90
N ASN A 119 21.43 3.56 -10.57
CA ASN A 119 21.30 2.43 -11.50
C ASN A 119 19.89 1.85 -11.55
N CYS A 120 18.92 2.55 -10.96
CA CYS A 120 17.49 2.25 -11.06
C CYS A 120 16.69 3.52 -10.72
N VAL A 121 15.37 3.47 -10.94
CA VAL A 121 14.42 4.47 -10.44
C VAL A 121 13.48 3.80 -9.45
N VAL A 122 13.21 4.49 -8.34
CA VAL A 122 12.08 4.18 -7.46
C VAL A 122 11.05 5.28 -7.62
N ILE A 123 9.83 4.90 -7.97
CA ILE A 123 8.68 5.79 -8.08
C ILE A 123 7.68 5.46 -6.96
N ALA A 124 7.16 6.49 -6.30
CA ALA A 124 6.14 6.41 -5.26
C ALA A 124 5.04 7.43 -5.55
N ASP A 125 3.97 7.46 -4.74
CA ASP A 125 3.03 8.57 -4.83
C ASP A 125 3.75 9.87 -4.41
N ALA A 126 4.04 10.71 -5.41
CA ALA A 126 4.83 11.92 -5.26
C ALA A 126 3.97 13.19 -5.26
N GLY A 127 2.64 13.09 -5.45
CA GLY A 127 1.72 14.24 -5.52
C GLY A 127 2.23 15.34 -6.45
N GLU A 128 2.35 16.57 -5.93
CA GLU A 128 2.88 17.73 -6.67
C GLU A 128 4.34 17.56 -7.14
N SER A 129 5.10 16.63 -6.56
CA SER A 129 6.46 16.31 -7.04
C SER A 129 6.46 15.53 -8.36
N PHE A 130 5.31 15.11 -8.88
CA PHE A 130 5.16 14.66 -10.27
C PHE A 130 5.17 15.82 -11.28
N SER A 131 6.14 16.72 -11.14
CA SER A 131 6.39 17.74 -12.16
C SER A 131 6.98 17.11 -13.42
N TYR A 132 6.80 17.77 -14.57
CA TYR A 132 7.43 17.36 -15.81
C TYR A 132 8.94 17.17 -15.63
N GLN A 133 9.60 18.10 -14.92
CA GLN A 133 11.04 18.07 -14.70
C GLN A 133 11.48 16.81 -13.95
N ASN A 134 10.76 16.44 -12.89
CA ASN A 134 11.10 15.28 -12.07
C ASN A 134 10.83 13.96 -12.81
N VAL A 135 9.67 13.85 -13.48
CA VAL A 135 9.33 12.68 -14.29
C VAL A 135 10.31 12.52 -15.46
N ASN A 136 10.63 13.61 -16.17
CA ASN A 136 11.59 13.61 -17.27
C ASN A 136 13.01 13.27 -16.80
N LYS A 137 13.40 13.69 -15.58
CA LYS A 137 14.70 13.30 -15.02
C LYS A 137 14.76 11.81 -14.72
N ALA A 138 13.71 11.23 -14.14
CA ALA A 138 13.61 9.80 -13.92
C ALA A 138 13.65 9.01 -15.24
N PHE A 139 12.93 9.49 -16.26
CA PHE A 139 13.00 8.95 -17.62
C PHE A 139 14.43 8.97 -18.18
N GLN A 140 15.13 10.12 -18.13
CA GLN A 140 16.52 10.22 -18.59
C GLN A 140 17.45 9.25 -17.88
N VAL A 141 17.33 9.11 -16.55
CA VAL A 141 18.10 8.13 -15.79
C VAL A 141 17.85 6.72 -16.31
N LEU A 142 16.60 6.32 -16.56
CA LEU A 142 16.30 4.99 -17.10
C LEU A 142 16.88 4.77 -18.50
N MET A 143 16.82 5.78 -19.37
CA MET A 143 17.30 5.67 -20.76
C MET A 143 18.83 5.58 -20.87
N GLU A 144 19.57 6.07 -19.87
CA GLU A 144 21.04 6.00 -19.84
C GLU A 144 21.56 4.65 -19.31
N LEU A 145 20.69 3.80 -18.75
CA LEU A 145 21.08 2.51 -18.19
C LEU A 145 21.05 1.41 -19.24
N GLU A 146 22.08 0.56 -19.24
CA GLU A 146 22.11 -0.66 -20.06
C GLU A 146 21.03 -1.66 -19.62
N ASN A 147 20.78 -1.75 -18.31
CA ASN A 147 19.77 -2.62 -17.70
C ASN A 147 18.82 -1.77 -16.84
N PRO A 148 17.85 -1.08 -17.45
CA PRO A 148 16.94 -0.19 -16.72
C PRO A 148 16.04 -0.97 -15.75
N VAL A 149 16.03 -0.54 -14.48
CA VAL A 149 15.16 -1.09 -13.44
C VAL A 149 14.26 0.02 -12.90
N LEU A 150 12.95 -0.19 -12.99
CA LEU A 150 11.92 0.67 -12.40
C LEU A 150 11.23 -0.09 -11.27
N ILE A 151 11.29 0.44 -10.05
CA ILE A 151 10.59 -0.09 -8.88
C ILE A 151 9.45 0.88 -8.54
N SER A 152 8.22 0.39 -8.47
CA SER A 152 7.05 1.20 -8.13
C SER A 152 6.48 0.81 -6.76
N LEU A 153 6.32 1.80 -5.88
CA LEU A 153 5.70 1.62 -4.56
C LEU A 153 4.17 1.59 -4.68
N GLY A 154 3.65 0.46 -5.16
CA GLY A 154 2.25 0.27 -5.53
C GLY A 154 2.00 0.49 -7.02
N LYS A 155 0.76 0.25 -7.44
CA LYS A 155 0.27 0.43 -8.82
C LYS A 155 -1.17 0.93 -8.86
N GLY A 156 -1.59 1.64 -7.82
CA GLY A 156 -2.94 2.16 -7.71
C GLY A 156 -3.22 3.18 -8.83
N ARG A 157 -4.46 3.21 -9.31
CA ARG A 157 -4.87 4.12 -10.40
C ARG A 157 -5.18 5.52 -9.86
N TYR A 158 -5.85 5.55 -8.72
CA TYR A 158 -6.28 6.74 -8.01
C TYR A 158 -6.65 6.36 -6.57
N TYR A 159 -6.70 7.36 -5.71
CA TYR A 159 -7.28 7.27 -4.37
C TYR A 159 -8.26 8.43 -4.13
N LYS A 160 -9.00 8.37 -3.04
CA LYS A 160 -10.00 9.39 -2.68
C LYS A 160 -9.44 10.30 -1.58
N GLN A 161 -9.57 11.61 -1.79
CA GLN A 161 -9.43 12.63 -0.76
C GLN A 161 -10.75 13.40 -0.61
N THR A 162 -10.84 14.24 0.42
CA THR A 162 -11.96 15.19 0.60
C THR A 162 -12.17 16.13 -0.59
N SER A 163 -11.09 16.46 -1.33
CA SER A 163 -11.12 17.30 -2.54
C SER A 163 -11.61 16.58 -3.80
N GLY A 164 -11.66 15.24 -3.80
CA GLY A 164 -12.04 14.45 -4.95
C GLY A 164 -11.15 13.22 -5.17
N LEU A 165 -11.19 12.69 -6.40
CA LEU A 165 -10.27 11.63 -6.80
C LEU A 165 -8.91 12.23 -7.19
N MET A 166 -7.85 11.63 -6.68
CA MET A 166 -6.47 12.02 -6.95
C MET A 166 -5.78 10.94 -7.77
N LEU A 167 -4.98 11.32 -8.75
CA LEU A 167 -4.12 10.37 -9.46
C LEU A 167 -3.11 9.75 -8.49
N ASP A 168 -2.86 8.46 -8.67
CA ASP A 168 -1.93 7.68 -7.86
C ASP A 168 -0.72 7.25 -8.72
N VAL A 169 0.30 6.68 -8.09
CA VAL A 169 1.58 6.28 -8.67
C VAL A 169 1.45 5.47 -9.95
N GLY A 170 0.40 4.65 -10.09
CA GLY A 170 0.21 3.76 -11.24
C GLY A 170 0.10 4.51 -12.57
N ALA A 171 -0.47 5.72 -12.59
CA ALA A 171 -0.55 6.52 -13.81
C ALA A 171 0.84 6.95 -14.31
N TYR A 172 1.68 7.42 -13.39
CA TYR A 172 3.05 7.87 -13.69
C TYR A 172 4.01 6.70 -13.92
N MET A 173 3.82 5.60 -13.20
CA MET A 173 4.52 4.33 -13.45
C MET A 173 4.27 3.88 -14.89
N LYS A 174 3.00 3.84 -15.35
CA LYS A 174 2.67 3.48 -16.73
C LYS A 174 3.25 4.44 -17.76
N ALA A 175 3.37 5.73 -17.45
CA ALA A 175 4.02 6.70 -18.33
C ALA A 175 5.52 6.37 -18.53
N LEU A 176 6.24 6.04 -17.45
CA LEU A 176 7.66 5.65 -17.54
C LEU A 176 7.85 4.29 -18.21
N GLU A 177 7.01 3.30 -17.90
CA GLU A 177 7.02 2.00 -18.58
C GLU A 177 6.88 2.17 -20.11
N TYR A 178 5.89 2.96 -20.54
CA TYR A 178 5.65 3.24 -21.95
C TYR A 178 6.83 3.97 -22.59
N ALA A 179 7.35 5.00 -21.94
CA ALA A 179 8.45 5.81 -22.48
C ALA A 179 9.77 5.04 -22.60
N CYS A 180 10.05 4.13 -21.66
CA CYS A 180 11.32 3.39 -21.61
C CYS A 180 11.22 1.98 -22.25
N GLY A 181 10.02 1.49 -22.55
CA GLY A 181 9.82 0.12 -23.06
C GLY A 181 10.14 -0.96 -22.03
N ILE A 182 9.87 -0.70 -20.74
CA ILE A 182 10.15 -1.62 -19.62
C ILE A 182 8.88 -1.88 -18.81
N GLU A 183 8.91 -2.91 -17.95
CA GLU A 183 7.87 -3.15 -16.95
C GLU A 183 8.39 -2.81 -15.55
N ALA A 184 7.55 -2.17 -14.73
CA ALA A 184 7.91 -1.85 -13.36
C ALA A 184 7.79 -3.07 -12.44
N GLN A 185 8.78 -3.27 -11.57
CA GLN A 185 8.64 -4.16 -10.43
C GLN A 185 7.80 -3.45 -9.36
N VAL A 186 6.61 -3.97 -9.09
CA VAL A 186 5.71 -3.41 -8.07
C VAL A 186 6.07 -3.97 -6.70
N VAL A 187 6.32 -3.08 -5.75
CA VAL A 187 6.50 -3.38 -4.32
C VAL A 187 5.30 -2.79 -3.57
N GLY A 188 4.65 -3.59 -2.74
CA GLY A 188 3.37 -3.22 -2.11
C GLY A 188 2.20 -4.03 -2.65
N LYS A 189 1.01 -3.79 -2.13
CA LYS A 189 -0.24 -4.44 -2.57
C LYS A 189 -0.47 -4.15 -4.07
N PRO A 190 -0.87 -5.14 -4.89
CA PRO A 190 -1.27 -6.52 -4.57
C PRO A 190 -0.15 -7.58 -4.71
N ALA A 191 1.13 -7.21 -4.62
CA ALA A 191 2.22 -8.17 -4.78
C ALA A 191 2.18 -9.26 -3.67
N PRO A 192 2.22 -10.56 -4.00
CA PRO A 192 2.12 -11.63 -3.01
C PRO A 192 3.18 -11.56 -1.91
N GLU A 193 4.42 -11.19 -2.27
CA GLU A 193 5.55 -11.06 -1.35
C GLU A 193 5.27 -10.04 -0.23
N PHE A 194 4.42 -9.05 -0.51
CA PHE A 194 4.02 -8.01 0.45
C PHE A 194 3.03 -8.53 1.49
N PHE A 195 2.05 -9.33 1.09
CA PHE A 195 1.16 -9.99 2.05
C PHE A 195 1.90 -11.07 2.84
N GLN A 196 2.75 -11.85 2.18
CA GLN A 196 3.54 -12.89 2.82
C GLN A 196 4.52 -12.33 3.85
N SER A 197 5.12 -11.15 3.61
CA SER A 197 5.98 -10.51 4.61
C SER A 197 5.20 -10.09 5.86
N ALA A 198 4.03 -9.48 5.69
CA ALA A 198 3.13 -9.14 6.79
C ALA A 198 2.69 -10.40 7.58
N LEU A 199 2.34 -11.49 6.89
CA LEU A 199 1.98 -12.76 7.53
C LEU A 199 3.14 -13.39 8.30
N ARG A 200 4.36 -13.36 7.76
CA ARG A 200 5.57 -13.83 8.46
C ARG A 200 5.84 -13.03 9.73
N GLU A 201 5.71 -11.70 9.68
CA GLU A 201 5.86 -10.85 10.87
C GLU A 201 4.79 -11.12 11.93
N MET A 202 3.59 -11.52 11.51
CA MET A 202 2.53 -11.98 12.41
C MET A 202 2.73 -13.42 12.89
N GLY A 203 3.57 -14.22 12.24
CA GLY A 203 3.68 -15.66 12.48
C GLY A 203 2.36 -16.38 12.25
N LEU A 204 1.73 -16.14 11.10
CA LEU A 204 0.46 -16.73 10.68
C LEU A 204 0.55 -17.28 9.26
N GLU A 205 -0.23 -18.31 8.99
CA GLU A 205 -0.46 -18.78 7.62
C GLU A 205 -1.58 -17.98 6.96
N ALA A 206 -1.57 -17.90 5.62
CA ALA A 206 -2.53 -17.08 4.87
C ALA A 206 -4.00 -17.42 5.18
N HIS A 207 -4.33 -18.71 5.31
CA HIS A 207 -5.69 -19.17 5.61
C HIS A 207 -6.18 -18.75 7.00
N GLU A 208 -5.30 -18.34 7.90
CA GLU A 208 -5.61 -17.90 9.28
C GLU A 208 -5.79 -16.39 9.39
N ALA A 209 -5.58 -15.66 8.29
CA ALA A 209 -5.63 -14.22 8.26
C ALA A 209 -6.75 -13.72 7.34
N ILE A 210 -7.21 -12.49 7.64
CA ILE A 210 -8.18 -11.77 6.83
C ILE A 210 -7.68 -10.36 6.53
N MET A 211 -7.74 -9.94 5.26
CA MET A 211 -7.47 -8.57 4.84
C MET A 211 -8.76 -7.74 4.86
N ILE A 212 -8.71 -6.52 5.39
CA ILE A 212 -9.80 -5.55 5.33
C ILE A 212 -9.30 -4.33 4.56
N GLY A 213 -9.93 -4.03 3.43
CA GLY A 213 -9.45 -3.01 2.50
C GLY A 213 -10.54 -2.34 1.69
N ASP A 214 -10.22 -1.17 1.13
CA ASP A 214 -11.10 -0.38 0.27
C ASP A 214 -10.85 -0.64 -1.23
N ASP A 215 -9.74 -1.29 -1.59
CA ASP A 215 -9.37 -1.64 -2.95
C ASP A 215 -9.72 -3.08 -3.30
N ILE A 216 -10.69 -3.24 -4.19
CA ILE A 216 -11.13 -4.57 -4.66
C ILE A 216 -10.02 -5.36 -5.36
N VAL A 217 -9.08 -4.68 -6.02
CA VAL A 217 -7.97 -5.33 -6.74
C VAL A 217 -6.74 -5.41 -5.84
N GLY A 218 -6.36 -4.28 -5.24
CA GLY A 218 -5.17 -4.13 -4.42
C GLY A 218 -5.22 -4.94 -3.13
N ASP A 219 -6.30 -4.79 -2.37
CA ASP A 219 -6.44 -5.41 -1.04
C ASP A 219 -7.11 -6.76 -1.15
N VAL A 220 -8.32 -6.79 -1.71
CA VAL A 220 -9.17 -7.99 -1.71
C VAL A 220 -8.61 -9.03 -2.67
N GLY A 221 -8.44 -8.68 -3.95
CA GLY A 221 -7.88 -9.59 -4.95
C GLY A 221 -6.44 -10.00 -4.62
N GLY A 222 -5.62 -9.08 -4.12
CA GLY A 222 -4.25 -9.34 -3.69
C GLY A 222 -4.16 -10.32 -2.52
N ALA A 223 -4.99 -10.15 -1.49
CA ALA A 223 -5.01 -11.07 -0.36
C ALA A 223 -5.56 -12.45 -0.75
N GLN A 224 -6.61 -12.49 -1.57
CA GLN A 224 -7.22 -13.76 -2.04
C GLN A 224 -6.25 -14.58 -2.92
N SER A 225 -5.46 -13.93 -3.78
CA SER A 225 -4.45 -14.63 -4.59
C SER A 225 -3.35 -15.26 -3.73
N CYS A 226 -3.18 -14.79 -2.49
CA CYS A 226 -2.26 -15.36 -1.50
C CYS A 226 -2.91 -16.45 -0.62
N GLY A 227 -4.18 -16.80 -0.86
CA GLY A 227 -4.92 -17.77 -0.05
C GLY A 227 -5.49 -17.20 1.25
N MET A 228 -5.49 -15.87 1.42
CA MET A 228 -6.14 -15.22 2.55
C MET A 228 -7.64 -15.04 2.31
N ARG A 229 -8.38 -14.83 3.40
CA ARG A 229 -9.71 -14.24 3.32
C ARG A 229 -9.60 -12.73 3.17
N ALA A 230 -10.62 -12.09 2.62
CA ALA A 230 -10.66 -10.64 2.52
C ALA A 230 -12.09 -10.08 2.64
N VAL A 231 -12.20 -8.85 3.15
CA VAL A 231 -13.44 -8.08 3.28
C VAL A 231 -13.24 -6.73 2.62
N GLN A 232 -14.10 -6.42 1.65
CA GLN A 232 -14.21 -5.11 1.04
C GLN A 232 -15.04 -4.19 1.94
N VAL A 233 -14.48 -3.06 2.37
CA VAL A 233 -15.28 -2.01 3.03
C VAL A 233 -16.03 -1.17 2.01
N ARG A 234 -17.09 -0.47 2.44
CA ARG A 234 -17.87 0.45 1.59
C ARG A 234 -17.51 1.93 1.80
N THR A 235 -16.43 2.20 2.54
CA THR A 235 -15.81 3.51 2.72
C THR A 235 -14.69 3.73 1.68
N GLY A 236 -13.99 4.86 1.75
CA GLY A 236 -12.86 5.13 0.85
C GLY A 236 -13.27 5.23 -0.63
N LYS A 237 -12.49 4.59 -1.51
CA LYS A 237 -12.66 4.60 -2.99
C LYS A 237 -13.67 3.59 -3.51
N PHE A 238 -14.39 2.88 -2.64
CA PHE A 238 -15.45 1.97 -3.03
C PHE A 238 -16.46 2.66 -3.94
N ARG A 239 -16.84 1.98 -5.02
CA ARG A 239 -17.97 2.34 -5.89
C ARG A 239 -18.82 1.11 -6.15
N ALA A 240 -20.14 1.24 -6.13
CA ALA A 240 -21.06 0.11 -6.32
C ALA A 240 -20.80 -0.65 -7.63
N GLU A 241 -20.38 0.06 -8.67
CA GLU A 241 -20.00 -0.49 -9.99
C GLU A 241 -18.82 -1.47 -9.92
N HIS A 242 -17.94 -1.37 -8.91
CA HIS A 242 -16.80 -2.26 -8.74
C HIS A 242 -17.23 -3.69 -8.39
N LEU A 243 -18.41 -3.88 -7.79
CA LEU A 243 -18.99 -5.20 -7.52
C LEU A 243 -19.29 -5.99 -8.81
N ALA A 244 -19.57 -5.30 -9.92
CA ALA A 244 -19.87 -5.94 -11.19
C ALA A 244 -18.61 -6.49 -11.89
N ARG A 245 -17.43 -5.90 -11.65
CA ARG A 245 -16.14 -6.30 -12.23
C ARG A 245 -15.41 -7.39 -11.42
N GLY A 246 -15.77 -7.58 -10.15
CA GLY A 246 -15.12 -8.54 -9.24
C GLY A 246 -15.60 -10.00 -9.32
N ARG A 247 -16.45 -10.37 -10.31
CA ARG A 247 -17.10 -11.70 -10.38
C ARG A 247 -16.16 -12.89 -10.61
N ALA A 248 -14.85 -12.67 -10.77
CA ALA A 248 -13.88 -13.76 -10.92
C ALA A 248 -13.28 -14.26 -9.59
N ALA A 249 -13.51 -13.57 -8.46
CA ALA A 249 -12.93 -13.96 -7.16
C ALA A 249 -13.85 -13.67 -5.95
N THR A 250 -15.14 -13.97 -6.07
CA THR A 250 -16.09 -13.71 -4.97
C THR A 250 -16.02 -14.78 -3.87
N TRP A 251 -15.06 -14.63 -2.97
CA TRP A 251 -15.32 -14.81 -1.54
C TRP A 251 -15.62 -13.43 -0.93
N GLY A 252 -16.90 -13.13 -0.72
CA GLY A 252 -17.31 -12.14 0.29
C GLY A 252 -17.20 -10.64 -0.03
N CYS A 253 -17.69 -10.18 -1.19
CA CYS A 253 -18.15 -8.79 -1.29
C CYS A 253 -19.63 -8.72 -0.89
N PHE A 254 -19.93 -8.24 0.33
CA PHE A 254 -21.26 -7.77 0.69
C PHE A 254 -21.13 -6.43 1.41
#